data_AF-I9ZHW8-F1
#
_entry.id   AF-I9ZHW8-F1
#
_cell.length_a   1.000
_cell.length_b   1.000
_cell.length_c   1.000
_cell.angle_alpha   90.00
_cell.angle_beta   90.00
_cell.angle_gamma   90.00
#
_symmetry.space_group_name_H-M   'P 1'
#
loop_
_entity.id
_entity.type
_entity.pdbx_description
1 polymer ?
#
loop_
_entity_poly.entity_id
_entity_poly.type
_entity_poly.pdbx_seq_one_letter_code
_entity_poly.pdbx_strand_id
1 'polypeptide(L)'
;MKNIYLDVKASIENLQNIFKNTDNENERLQKFNQEALKVFQQLERESLKELESLKNNEEWENFTIAFYGETGAGKSTLIECLRMFFKEQSKVDQQERFKRLYSTYQNNYQNDERNKQAVLNELHSLQDGAIIGDGRSDFTLKTRSYSFQYNHQNFILLDVPGIEGSEQKVIDQISNATQKAHAIFYVTKTPNPPQKGEEGKRGTIEKIQRQLGLQTEVWTIFNKPINNPRALKDGLIDESEKESLKILNKEMKNILGKHYMGYKAVSAQMAFYGLAQALIPETDFDKNKQKFLKDFKAEELLLYQSHFKPLVEFIVE
;
A
#
# COMPACT_ATOMS: atom_id res chain seq x y z
N MET A 1 -23.23 -0.98 0.59
CA MET A 1 -23.26 0.47 0.95
C MET A 1 -24.16 1.33 0.06
N LYS A 2 -24.35 0.98 -1.22
CA LYS A 2 -25.29 1.67 -2.14
C LYS A 2 -26.70 1.84 -1.55
N ASN A 3 -27.19 0.83 -0.82
CA ASN A 3 -28.48 0.85 -0.14
C ASN A 3 -28.53 1.89 1.00
N ILE A 4 -27.52 1.92 1.89
CA ILE A 4 -27.45 2.92 2.98
C ILE A 4 -27.37 4.34 2.43
N TYR A 5 -26.59 4.58 1.36
CA TYR A 5 -26.57 5.88 0.69
C TYR A 5 -27.96 6.28 0.20
N LEU A 6 -28.68 5.36 -0.45
CA LEU A 6 -30.03 5.60 -0.96
C LEU A 6 -31.02 5.84 0.19
N ASP A 7 -30.90 5.08 1.29
CA ASP A 7 -31.77 5.20 2.47
C ASP A 7 -31.54 6.51 3.23
N VAL A 8 -30.28 6.94 3.40
CA VAL A 8 -29.93 8.22 4.02
C VAL A 8 -30.41 9.38 3.15
N LYS A 9 -30.20 9.30 1.83
CA LYS A 9 -30.70 10.31 0.89
C LYS A 9 -32.22 10.42 0.93
N ALA A 10 -32.93 9.29 0.90
CA ALA A 10 -34.39 9.27 1.00
C ALA A 10 -34.90 9.80 2.35
N SER A 11 -34.19 9.53 3.45
CA SER A 11 -34.54 10.05 4.78
C SER A 11 -34.38 11.57 4.87
N ILE A 12 -33.33 12.12 4.26
CA ILE A 12 -33.12 13.58 4.18
C ILE A 12 -34.20 14.24 3.33
N GLU A 13 -34.53 13.68 2.16
CA GLU A 13 -35.60 14.17 1.28
C GLU A 13 -36.96 14.15 2.00
N ASN A 14 -37.24 13.10 2.77
CA ASN A 14 -38.46 13.00 3.59
C ASN A 14 -38.52 14.10 4.67
N LEU A 15 -37.43 14.33 5.40
CA LEU A 15 -37.35 15.39 6.40
C LEU A 15 -37.62 16.78 5.79
N GLN A 16 -37.10 17.06 4.60
CA GLN A 16 -37.39 18.33 3.91
C GLN A 16 -38.86 18.50 3.57
N ASN A 17 -39.52 17.44 3.14
CA ASN A 17 -40.95 17.49 2.81
C ASN A 17 -41.80 17.78 4.04
N ILE A 18 -41.39 17.31 5.23
CA ILE A 18 -42.06 17.64 6.50
C ILE A 18 -41.99 19.15 6.78
N PHE A 19 -40.83 19.77 6.60
CA PHE A 19 -40.66 21.21 6.85
C PHE A 19 -41.28 22.11 5.76
N LYS A 20 -41.46 21.61 4.53
CA LYS A 20 -42.13 22.34 3.44
C LYS A 20 -43.66 22.36 3.57
N ASN A 21 -44.24 21.33 4.19
CA ASN A 21 -45.70 21.11 4.23
C ASN A 21 -46.37 21.55 5.54
N THR A 22 -45.68 22.30 6.41
CA THR A 22 -46.32 22.90 7.59
C THR A 22 -47.10 24.16 7.20
N ASP A 23 -48.40 24.02 6.95
CA ASP A 23 -49.36 25.13 6.88
C ASP A 23 -49.52 25.76 8.27
N ASN A 24 -48.71 26.78 8.56
CA ASN A 24 -48.78 27.53 9.80
C ASN A 24 -49.44 28.90 9.54
N GLU A 25 -50.65 29.10 10.07
CA GLU A 25 -51.36 30.39 10.08
C GLU A 25 -50.62 31.49 10.91
N ASN A 26 -49.58 31.11 11.65
CA ASN A 26 -48.82 31.99 12.53
C ASN A 26 -47.49 32.42 11.87
N GLU A 27 -47.40 33.69 11.45
CA GLU A 27 -46.23 34.27 10.77
C GLU A 27 -44.90 34.04 11.50
N ARG A 28 -44.92 34.02 12.83
CA ARG A 28 -43.71 33.84 13.65
C ARG A 28 -43.15 32.42 13.56
N LEU A 29 -44.05 31.42 13.53
CA LEU A 29 -43.70 30.01 13.33
C LEU A 29 -43.28 29.76 11.87
N GLN A 30 -43.89 30.44 10.92
CA GLN A 30 -43.54 30.37 9.51
C GLN A 30 -42.10 30.85 9.27
N LYS A 31 -41.71 31.96 9.90
CA LYS A 31 -40.35 32.51 9.80
C LYS A 31 -39.30 31.59 10.44
N PHE A 32 -39.61 31.00 11.60
CA PHE A 32 -38.73 30.04 12.26
C PHE A 32 -38.54 28.75 11.45
N ASN A 33 -39.62 28.21 10.87
CA ASN A 33 -39.54 27.04 9.98
C ASN A 33 -38.74 27.34 8.72
N GLN A 34 -38.83 28.54 8.15
CA GLN A 34 -38.00 28.95 7.01
C GLN A 34 -36.51 29.05 7.37
N GLU A 35 -36.16 29.55 8.55
CA GLU A 35 -34.77 29.58 9.03
C GLU A 35 -34.24 28.18 9.29
N ALA A 36 -35.01 27.32 9.96
CA ALA A 36 -34.65 25.92 10.17
C ALA A 36 -34.46 25.18 8.83
N LEU A 37 -35.34 25.40 7.85
CA LEU A 37 -35.23 24.82 6.51
C LEU A 37 -33.95 25.28 5.80
N LYS A 38 -33.55 26.55 5.90
CA LYS A 38 -32.30 27.06 5.32
C LYS A 38 -31.08 26.39 5.93
N VAL A 39 -31.04 26.27 7.26
CA VAL A 39 -29.95 25.58 7.98
C VAL A 39 -29.90 24.11 7.56
N PHE A 40 -31.05 23.44 7.48
CA PHE A 40 -31.15 22.05 7.02
C PHE A 40 -30.68 21.86 5.58
N GLN A 41 -31.05 22.75 4.66
CA GLN A 41 -30.60 22.71 3.26
C GLN A 41 -29.09 22.91 3.11
N GLN A 42 -28.51 23.76 3.97
CA GLN A 42 -27.06 23.94 4.00
C GLN A 42 -26.35 22.69 4.53
N LEU A 43 -26.85 22.12 5.63
CA LEU A 43 -26.32 20.90 6.22
C LEU A 43 -26.47 19.70 5.28
N GLU A 44 -27.58 19.63 4.54
CA GLU A 44 -27.79 18.64 3.47
C GLU A 44 -26.76 18.81 2.36
N ARG A 45 -26.54 20.02 1.84
CA ARG A 45 -25.57 20.23 0.76
C ARG A 45 -24.17 19.78 1.17
N GLU A 46 -23.77 20.08 2.40
CA GLU A 46 -22.48 19.65 2.95
C GLU A 46 -22.45 18.12 3.11
N SER A 47 -23.48 17.53 3.73
CA SER A 47 -23.58 16.09 3.97
C SER A 47 -23.68 15.28 2.68
N LEU A 48 -24.47 15.71 1.69
CA LEU A 48 -24.62 15.04 0.39
C LEU A 48 -23.35 15.17 -0.44
N LYS A 49 -22.64 16.29 -0.37
CA LYS A 49 -21.34 16.44 -1.04
C LYS A 49 -20.31 15.50 -0.44
N GLU A 50 -20.30 15.32 0.89
CA GLU A 50 -19.50 14.29 1.55
C GLU A 50 -19.96 12.88 1.12
N LEU A 51 -21.27 12.59 1.14
CA LEU A 51 -21.83 11.29 0.77
C LEU A 51 -21.59 10.91 -0.70
N GLU A 52 -21.63 11.88 -1.62
CA GLU A 52 -21.33 11.70 -3.05
C GLU A 52 -19.83 11.45 -3.28
N SER A 53 -18.96 12.10 -2.51
CA SER A 53 -17.53 11.78 -2.55
C SER A 53 -17.23 10.35 -2.08
N LEU A 54 -18.08 9.80 -1.19
CA LEU A 54 -18.03 8.41 -0.75
C LEU A 54 -18.63 7.43 -1.76
N LYS A 55 -19.74 7.77 -2.44
CA LYS A 55 -20.45 6.90 -3.39
C LYS A 55 -19.64 6.47 -4.62
N ASN A 56 -18.74 7.34 -5.10
CA ASN A 56 -17.94 7.07 -6.30
C ASN A 56 -16.74 6.14 -6.06
N ASN A 57 -16.54 5.65 -4.83
CA ASN A 57 -15.49 4.69 -4.52
C ASN A 57 -16.11 3.28 -4.43
N GLU A 58 -16.15 2.56 -5.57
CA GLU A 58 -16.40 1.10 -5.62
C GLU A 58 -15.43 0.29 -4.72
N GLU A 59 -14.38 0.94 -4.20
CA GLU A 59 -13.29 0.35 -3.42
C GLU A 59 -13.59 0.15 -1.91
N TRP A 60 -14.72 0.64 -1.37
CA TRP A 60 -15.06 0.43 0.05
C TRP A 60 -15.57 -0.99 0.37
N GLU A 61 -15.91 -1.81 -0.64
CA GLU A 61 -16.27 -3.22 -0.41
C GLU A 61 -15.05 -4.12 -0.23
N ASN A 62 -13.86 -3.65 -0.64
CA ASN A 62 -12.63 -4.43 -0.58
C ASN A 62 -11.69 -3.88 0.50
N PHE A 63 -11.18 -4.77 1.34
CA PHE A 63 -10.17 -4.41 2.33
C PHE A 63 -8.97 -3.77 1.62
N THR A 64 -8.55 -2.59 2.06
CA THR A 64 -7.56 -1.78 1.33
C THR A 64 -6.37 -1.47 2.25
N ILE A 65 -5.17 -1.82 1.80
CA ILE A 65 -3.92 -1.59 2.51
C ILE A 65 -3.07 -0.61 1.72
N ALA A 66 -2.67 0.50 2.33
CA ALA A 66 -1.78 1.47 1.69
C ALA A 66 -0.34 1.36 2.22
N PHE A 67 0.63 1.28 1.31
CA PHE A 67 2.05 1.21 1.63
C PHE A 67 2.68 2.60 1.58
N TYR A 68 3.18 3.05 2.72
CA TYR A 68 3.91 4.30 2.90
C TYR A 68 5.34 4.03 3.32
N GLY A 69 6.22 5.02 3.17
CA GLY A 69 7.63 4.89 3.52
C GLY A 69 8.52 5.70 2.60
N GLU A 70 9.73 5.97 3.06
CA GLU A 70 10.75 6.73 2.32
C GLU A 70 11.11 6.06 1.00
N THR A 71 11.76 6.81 0.11
CA THR A 71 12.27 6.25 -1.14
C THR A 71 13.32 5.19 -0.80
N GLY A 72 13.23 4.03 -1.45
CA GLY A 72 14.17 2.95 -1.17
C GLY A 72 13.91 2.18 0.12
N ALA A 73 12.85 2.45 0.91
CA ALA A 73 12.46 1.64 2.07
C ALA A 73 12.07 0.18 1.70
N GLY A 74 11.85 -0.11 0.42
CA GLY A 74 11.53 -1.44 -0.09
C GLY A 74 10.03 -1.74 -0.19
N LYS A 75 9.19 -0.71 -0.25
CA LYS A 75 7.74 -0.81 -0.52
C LYS A 75 7.44 -1.65 -1.76
N SER A 76 8.04 -1.27 -2.90
CA SER A 76 7.81 -1.96 -4.17
C SER A 76 8.31 -3.40 -4.14
N THR A 77 9.35 -3.71 -3.36
CA THR A 77 9.80 -5.09 -3.14
C THR A 77 8.77 -5.91 -2.37
N LEU A 78 8.20 -5.36 -1.28
CA LEU A 78 7.13 -6.02 -0.53
C LEU A 78 5.89 -6.26 -1.40
N ILE A 79 5.47 -5.24 -2.13
CA ILE A 79 4.31 -5.33 -3.03
C ILE A 79 4.57 -6.37 -4.12
N GLU A 80 5.76 -6.39 -4.73
CA GLU A 80 6.12 -7.40 -5.72
C GLU A 80 6.08 -8.83 -5.14
N CYS A 81 6.54 -9.01 -3.90
CA CYS A 81 6.43 -10.30 -3.21
C CYS A 81 4.97 -10.71 -2.98
N LEU A 82 4.12 -9.79 -2.53
CA LEU A 82 2.70 -10.06 -2.30
C LEU A 82 1.98 -10.38 -3.62
N ARG A 83 2.29 -9.64 -4.70
CA ARG A 83 1.80 -9.92 -6.06
C ARG A 83 2.14 -11.33 -6.52
N MET A 84 3.38 -11.78 -6.31
CA MET A 84 3.79 -13.14 -6.66
C MET A 84 3.14 -14.19 -5.75
N PHE A 85 3.14 -13.97 -4.44
CA PHE A 85 2.63 -14.94 -3.47
C PHE A 85 1.12 -15.19 -3.63
N PHE A 86 0.34 -14.12 -3.75
CA PHE A 86 -1.11 -14.20 -3.92
C PHE A 86 -1.55 -14.42 -5.37
N LYS A 87 -0.60 -14.55 -6.32
CA LYS A 87 -0.87 -14.75 -7.75
C LYS A 87 -1.81 -13.67 -8.32
N GLU A 88 -1.45 -12.41 -8.08
CA GLU A 88 -2.15 -11.26 -8.66
C GLU A 88 -2.21 -11.38 -10.20
N GLN A 89 -3.39 -11.21 -10.80
CA GLN A 89 -3.63 -11.63 -12.19
C GLN A 89 -2.66 -10.99 -13.19
N SER A 90 -2.41 -9.67 -13.09
CA SER A 90 -1.47 -9.02 -14.01
C SER A 90 -0.03 -9.47 -13.79
N LYS A 91 0.33 -9.89 -12.56
CA LYS A 91 1.64 -10.48 -12.27
C LYS A 91 1.77 -11.88 -12.87
N VAL A 92 0.73 -12.69 -12.81
CA VAL A 92 0.68 -14.01 -13.48
C VAL A 92 0.84 -13.84 -14.99
N ASP A 93 0.05 -12.95 -15.59
CA ASP A 93 0.12 -12.65 -17.02
C ASP A 93 1.51 -12.13 -17.45
N GLN A 94 2.12 -11.27 -16.62
CA GLN A 94 3.48 -10.77 -16.81
C GLN A 94 4.50 -11.93 -16.84
N GLN A 95 4.42 -12.86 -15.88
CA GLN A 95 5.32 -14.01 -15.80
C GLN A 95 5.10 -14.99 -16.97
N GLU A 96 3.86 -15.18 -17.42
CA GLU A 96 3.58 -15.99 -18.62
C GLU A 96 4.16 -15.38 -19.89
N ARG A 97 3.98 -14.06 -20.07
CA ARG A 97 4.59 -13.32 -21.19
C ARG A 97 6.10 -13.44 -21.17
N PHE A 98 6.73 -13.29 -20.01
CA PHE A 98 8.16 -13.51 -19.83
C PHE A 98 8.57 -14.90 -20.31
N LYS A 99 7.91 -15.96 -19.83
CA LYS A 99 8.25 -17.36 -20.17
C LYS A 99 8.15 -17.62 -21.69
N ARG A 100 7.09 -17.12 -22.34
CA ARG A 100 6.90 -17.25 -23.80
C ARG A 100 7.99 -16.51 -24.58
N LEU A 101 8.27 -15.26 -24.20
CA LEU A 101 9.29 -14.45 -24.84
C LEU A 101 10.69 -15.03 -24.65
N TYR A 102 11.01 -15.47 -23.43
CA TYR A 102 12.31 -16.05 -23.10
C TYR A 102 12.58 -17.36 -23.86
N SER A 103 11.56 -18.22 -24.00
CA SER A 103 11.64 -19.45 -24.81
C SER A 103 11.92 -19.14 -26.28
N THR A 104 11.28 -18.09 -26.81
CA THR A 104 11.51 -17.63 -28.19
C THR A 104 12.91 -17.04 -28.36
N TYR A 105 13.36 -16.25 -27.37
CA TYR A 105 14.68 -15.65 -27.32
C TYR A 105 15.81 -16.70 -27.41
N GLN A 106 15.71 -17.77 -26.61
CA GLN A 106 16.69 -18.85 -26.60
C GLN A 106 16.79 -19.60 -27.93
N ASN A 107 15.69 -19.74 -28.66
CA ASN A 107 15.62 -20.54 -29.89
C ASN A 107 16.00 -19.77 -31.17
N ASN A 108 15.76 -18.45 -31.23
CA ASN A 108 15.68 -17.75 -32.53
C ASN A 108 16.71 -16.64 -32.77
N TYR A 109 17.48 -16.19 -31.77
CA TYR A 109 18.26 -14.93 -31.88
C TYR A 109 19.79 -15.09 -31.80
N GLN A 110 20.33 -16.22 -32.26
CA GLN A 110 21.79 -16.41 -32.27
C GLN A 110 22.54 -15.53 -33.29
N ASN A 111 21.86 -14.97 -34.32
CA ASN A 111 22.53 -14.34 -35.48
C ASN A 111 22.09 -12.90 -35.84
N ASP A 112 21.23 -12.23 -35.05
CA ASP A 112 20.79 -10.84 -35.31
C ASP A 112 20.81 -9.96 -34.04
N GLU A 113 21.88 -9.17 -33.91
CA GLU A 113 22.17 -8.35 -32.72
C GLU A 113 21.17 -7.21 -32.46
N ARG A 114 20.54 -6.62 -33.49
CA ARG A 114 19.57 -5.52 -33.26
C ARG A 114 18.25 -6.04 -32.70
N ASN A 115 17.74 -7.13 -33.26
CA ASN A 115 16.52 -7.75 -32.75
C ASN A 115 16.72 -8.35 -31.35
N LYS A 116 17.91 -8.86 -31.05
CA LYS A 116 18.30 -9.36 -29.72
C LYS A 116 18.19 -8.30 -28.63
N GLN A 117 18.67 -7.07 -28.88
CA GLN A 117 18.60 -6.00 -27.89
C GLN A 117 17.17 -5.56 -27.58
N ALA A 118 16.30 -5.49 -28.60
CA ALA A 118 14.89 -5.15 -28.41
C ALA A 118 14.16 -6.19 -27.54
N VAL A 119 14.37 -7.48 -27.84
CA VAL A 119 13.81 -8.59 -27.05
C VAL A 119 14.35 -8.60 -25.62
N LEU A 120 15.64 -8.32 -25.43
CA LEU A 120 16.24 -8.25 -24.10
C LEU A 120 15.64 -7.09 -23.27
N ASN A 121 15.41 -5.93 -23.87
CA ASN A 121 14.73 -4.81 -23.20
C ASN A 121 13.30 -5.18 -22.79
N GLU A 122 12.58 -5.90 -23.64
CA GLU A 122 11.23 -6.39 -23.32
C GLU A 122 11.27 -7.43 -22.19
N LEU A 123 12.21 -8.38 -22.21
CA LEU A 123 12.45 -9.31 -21.10
C LEU A 123 12.74 -8.57 -19.80
N HIS A 124 13.54 -7.50 -19.83
CA HIS A 124 13.83 -6.69 -18.64
C HIS A 124 12.59 -6.00 -18.08
N SER A 125 11.63 -5.62 -18.94
CA SER A 125 10.36 -5.04 -18.51
C SER A 125 9.38 -6.08 -17.93
N LEU A 126 9.56 -7.36 -18.30
CA LEU A 126 8.71 -8.46 -17.88
C LEU A 126 9.28 -9.27 -16.72
N GLN A 127 10.58 -9.20 -16.42
CA GLN A 127 11.18 -9.97 -15.33
C GLN A 127 10.56 -9.62 -13.96
N ASP A 128 10.62 -10.56 -13.03
CA ASP A 128 10.28 -10.31 -11.64
C ASP A 128 11.18 -9.22 -11.05
N GLY A 129 10.58 -8.29 -10.32
CA GLY A 129 11.29 -7.15 -9.78
C GLY A 129 11.38 -5.96 -10.73
N ALA A 130 10.70 -5.97 -11.88
CA ALA A 130 10.64 -4.81 -12.80
C ALA A 130 10.10 -3.53 -12.14
N ILE A 131 9.25 -3.65 -11.11
CA ILE A 131 8.76 -2.49 -10.33
C ILE A 131 9.67 -2.12 -9.15
N ILE A 132 10.68 -2.94 -8.84
CA ILE A 132 11.65 -2.65 -7.79
C ILE A 132 12.63 -1.63 -8.36
N GLY A 133 12.40 -0.36 -8.03
CA GLY A 133 13.27 0.73 -8.45
C GLY A 133 14.70 0.61 -7.89
N ASP A 134 15.62 1.34 -8.49
CA ASP A 134 17.02 1.45 -8.07
C ASP A 134 17.24 2.45 -6.91
N GLY A 135 16.16 2.96 -6.32
CA GLY A 135 16.20 3.93 -5.23
C GLY A 135 16.25 5.40 -5.67
N ARG A 136 16.15 5.72 -6.97
CA ARG A 136 16.02 7.10 -7.44
C ARG A 136 14.64 7.67 -7.09
N SER A 137 14.61 8.93 -6.69
CA SER A 137 13.47 9.66 -6.09
C SER A 137 12.24 9.89 -6.99
N ASP A 138 12.30 9.58 -8.29
CA ASP A 138 11.47 10.34 -9.26
C ASP A 138 10.46 9.55 -10.10
N PHE A 139 10.30 8.23 -9.96
CA PHE A 139 9.53 7.47 -10.97
C PHE A 139 8.05 7.24 -10.68
N THR A 140 7.60 7.23 -9.43
CA THR A 140 6.19 6.97 -9.11
C THR A 140 5.51 8.28 -8.74
N LEU A 141 4.99 9.02 -9.73
CA LEU A 141 4.25 10.26 -9.51
C LEU A 141 2.75 10.04 -9.24
N LYS A 142 2.30 8.78 -9.22
CA LYS A 142 0.89 8.39 -9.03
C LYS A 142 0.81 7.12 -8.21
N THR A 143 -0.10 7.11 -7.23
CA THR A 143 -0.49 5.91 -6.49
C THR A 143 -0.90 4.81 -7.47
N ARG A 144 -0.30 3.62 -7.34
CA ARG A 144 -0.71 2.42 -8.09
C ARG A 144 -1.60 1.56 -7.22
N SER A 145 -2.59 0.92 -7.83
CA SER A 145 -3.51 0.00 -7.17
C SER A 145 -3.31 -1.40 -7.73
N TYR A 146 -3.26 -2.40 -6.85
CA TYR A 146 -3.17 -3.81 -7.19
C TYR A 146 -4.34 -4.53 -6.52
N SER A 147 -5.20 -5.15 -7.32
CA SER A 147 -6.38 -5.87 -6.83
C SER A 147 -6.09 -7.36 -6.73
N PHE A 148 -6.52 -7.97 -5.63
CA PHE A 148 -6.26 -9.37 -5.32
C PHE A 148 -7.56 -10.09 -5.02
N GLN A 149 -7.61 -11.37 -5.36
CA GLN A 149 -8.63 -12.30 -4.92
C GLN A 149 -7.93 -13.49 -4.25
N TYR A 150 -8.15 -13.66 -2.95
CA TYR A 150 -7.53 -14.74 -2.16
C TYR A 150 -8.58 -15.33 -1.22
N ASN A 151 -8.70 -16.67 -1.18
CA ASN A 151 -9.68 -17.38 -0.36
C ASN A 151 -11.12 -16.82 -0.45
N HIS A 152 -11.54 -16.38 -1.65
CA HIS A 152 -12.85 -15.74 -1.94
C HIS A 152 -13.05 -14.33 -1.33
N GLN A 153 -11.99 -13.73 -0.79
CA GLN A 153 -11.98 -12.33 -0.37
C GLN A 153 -11.23 -11.48 -1.38
N ASN A 154 -11.71 -10.26 -1.58
CA ASN A 154 -11.06 -9.28 -2.44
C ASN A 154 -10.39 -8.21 -1.57
N PHE A 155 -9.15 -7.88 -1.90
CA PHE A 155 -8.44 -6.79 -1.24
C PHE A 155 -7.57 -6.02 -2.23
N ILE A 156 -7.22 -4.79 -1.85
CA ILE A 156 -6.49 -3.84 -2.69
C ILE A 156 -5.22 -3.41 -1.95
N LEU A 157 -4.10 -3.42 -2.65
CA LEU A 157 -2.87 -2.80 -2.18
C LEU A 157 -2.60 -1.50 -2.95
N LEU A 158 -2.37 -0.42 -2.22
CA LEU A 158 -2.02 0.88 -2.78
C LEU A 158 -0.52 1.14 -2.58
N ASP A 159 0.23 1.27 -3.66
CA ASP A 159 1.63 1.71 -3.65
C ASP A 159 1.67 3.24 -3.70
N VAL A 160 1.89 3.87 -2.55
CA VAL A 160 1.97 5.33 -2.45
C VAL A 160 3.41 5.77 -2.70
N PRO A 161 3.64 6.80 -3.56
CA PRO A 161 4.96 7.34 -3.82
C PRO A 161 5.79 7.63 -2.57
N GLY A 162 7.12 7.62 -2.71
CA GLY A 162 8.02 8.10 -1.67
C GLY A 162 7.60 9.51 -1.22
N ILE A 163 7.42 9.70 0.09
CA ILE A 163 6.85 10.94 0.64
C ILE A 163 7.91 12.03 0.90
N GLU A 164 9.11 11.85 0.37
CA GLU A 164 10.24 12.78 0.44
C GLU A 164 10.21 13.68 -0.80
N GLY A 165 9.60 14.87 -0.69
CA GLY A 165 9.49 15.78 -1.83
C GLY A 165 8.40 16.85 -1.67
N SER A 166 8.25 17.71 -2.68
CA SER A 166 7.39 18.91 -2.67
C SER A 166 6.01 18.64 -2.03
N GLU A 167 5.70 19.40 -0.97
CA GLU A 167 4.63 19.07 -0.03
C GLU A 167 3.24 18.97 -0.68
N GLN A 168 2.91 19.84 -1.64
CA GLN A 168 1.54 19.96 -2.14
C GLN A 168 1.04 18.71 -2.90
N LYS A 169 1.83 18.19 -3.86
CA LYS A 169 1.42 17.03 -4.70
C LYS A 169 1.42 15.71 -3.91
N VAL A 170 2.34 15.61 -2.96
CA VAL A 170 2.44 14.45 -2.08
C VAL A 170 1.24 14.40 -1.13
N ILE A 171 0.83 15.54 -0.55
CA ILE A 171 -0.31 15.61 0.39
C ILE A 171 -1.63 15.14 -0.24
N ASP A 172 -1.94 15.52 -1.48
CA ASP A 172 -3.21 15.14 -2.13
C ASP A 172 -3.27 13.63 -2.41
N GLN A 173 -2.15 13.03 -2.82
CA GLN A 173 -2.06 11.59 -3.08
C GLN A 173 -2.06 10.77 -1.80
N ILE A 174 -1.36 11.24 -0.76
CA ILE A 174 -1.45 10.70 0.59
C ILE A 174 -2.93 10.77 1.01
N SER A 175 -3.59 11.91 0.91
CA SER A 175 -4.98 12.08 1.37
C SER A 175 -5.93 11.09 0.72
N ASN A 176 -5.86 10.95 -0.60
CA ASN A 176 -6.71 10.03 -1.33
C ASN A 176 -6.46 8.57 -0.96
N ALA A 177 -5.20 8.17 -0.76
CA ALA A 177 -4.89 6.80 -0.35
C ALA A 177 -5.24 6.52 1.13
N THR A 178 -4.99 7.48 2.03
CA THR A 178 -5.26 7.35 3.47
C THR A 178 -6.75 7.25 3.77
N GLN A 179 -7.57 8.05 3.09
CA GLN A 179 -9.03 8.03 3.25
C GLN A 179 -9.67 6.73 2.74
N LYS A 180 -9.03 6.06 1.79
CA LYS A 180 -9.48 4.78 1.23
C LYS A 180 -8.95 3.57 1.99
N ALA A 181 -7.87 3.75 2.75
CA ALA A 181 -7.17 2.66 3.41
C ALA A 181 -7.83 2.27 4.73
N HIS A 182 -8.10 0.97 4.86
CA HIS A 182 -8.50 0.33 6.11
C HIS A 182 -7.27 0.09 7.00
N ALA A 183 -6.14 -0.26 6.38
CA ALA A 183 -4.85 -0.42 7.03
C ALA A 183 -3.74 0.34 6.30
N ILE A 184 -2.76 0.81 7.05
CA ILE A 184 -1.59 1.52 6.55
C ILE A 184 -0.34 0.81 7.01
N PHE A 185 0.48 0.42 6.05
CA PHE A 185 1.79 -0.14 6.30
C PHE A 185 2.85 0.94 6.08
N TYR A 186 3.42 1.43 7.17
CA TYR A 186 4.58 2.31 7.14
C TYR A 186 5.86 1.46 7.06
N VAL A 187 6.45 1.38 5.88
CA VAL A 187 7.65 0.60 5.58
C VAL A 187 8.90 1.41 5.87
N THR A 188 9.81 0.84 6.66
CA THR A 188 11.13 1.43 6.96
C THR A 188 12.22 0.36 6.91
N LYS A 189 13.44 0.75 6.51
CA LYS A 189 14.65 -0.10 6.58
C LYS A 189 15.41 0.05 7.88
N THR A 190 15.11 1.07 8.67
CA THR A 190 15.80 1.34 9.94
C THR A 190 14.88 1.02 11.11
N PRO A 191 15.41 0.47 12.21
CA PRO A 191 14.63 0.23 13.41
C PRO A 191 14.42 1.51 14.24
N ASN A 192 14.73 2.68 13.67
CA ASN A 192 14.68 3.95 14.35
C ASN A 192 13.33 4.64 14.12
N PRO A 193 12.82 5.41 15.11
CA PRO A 193 11.66 6.26 14.89
C PRO A 193 11.87 7.17 13.66
N PRO A 194 10.81 7.46 12.91
CA PRO A 194 10.88 8.42 11.81
C PRO A 194 11.37 9.77 12.33
N GLN A 195 12.20 10.47 11.55
CA GLN A 195 12.65 11.80 11.91
C GLN A 195 11.44 12.75 12.00
N LYS A 196 11.33 13.46 13.13
CA LYS A 196 10.45 14.62 13.23
C LYS A 196 10.90 15.60 12.15
N GLY A 197 9.96 16.19 11.41
CA GLY A 197 10.32 17.19 10.42
C GLY A 197 11.10 18.35 11.05
N GLU A 198 11.93 19.02 10.25
CA GLU A 198 12.67 20.22 10.66
C GLU A 198 11.72 21.29 11.26
N GLU A 199 12.24 22.24 12.05
CA GLU A 199 11.43 23.38 12.52
C GLU A 199 10.68 24.03 11.33
N GLY A 200 9.35 23.93 11.35
CA GLY A 200 8.48 24.47 10.30
C GLY A 200 8.08 23.48 9.18
N LYS A 201 8.68 22.28 9.09
CA LYS A 201 8.28 21.21 8.16
C LYS A 201 7.75 20.00 8.89
N ARG A 202 6.72 19.35 8.36
CA ARG A 202 6.14 18.14 8.98
C ARG A 202 6.85 16.89 8.48
N GLY A 203 7.11 15.97 9.41
CA GLY A 203 7.58 14.63 9.07
C GLY A 203 6.50 13.81 8.38
N THR A 204 6.92 12.68 7.83
CA THR A 204 6.09 11.71 7.10
C THR A 204 4.89 11.24 7.93
N ILE A 205 5.11 10.89 9.20
CA ILE A 205 4.08 10.29 10.05
C ILE A 205 3.04 11.32 10.45
N GLU A 206 3.44 12.57 10.69
CA GLU A 206 2.53 13.66 11.00
C GLU A 206 1.61 14.00 9.83
N LYS A 207 2.09 13.79 8.59
CA LYS A 207 1.24 13.91 7.37
C LYS A 207 0.19 12.80 7.34
N ILE A 208 0.56 11.56 7.64
CA ILE A 208 -0.36 10.42 7.73
C ILE A 208 -1.40 10.67 8.83
N GLN A 209 -0.96 11.05 10.03
CA GLN A 209 -1.82 11.22 11.22
C GLN A 209 -3.05 12.09 10.97
N ARG A 210 -2.90 13.21 10.24
CA ARG A 210 -3.98 14.17 9.99
C ARG A 210 -5.09 13.64 9.07
N GLN A 211 -4.80 12.59 8.32
CA GLN A 211 -5.66 12.06 7.27
C GLN A 211 -6.18 10.66 7.61
N LEU A 212 -5.83 10.13 8.79
CA LEU A 212 -6.33 8.84 9.25
C LEU A 212 -7.83 8.91 9.50
N GLY A 213 -8.57 7.96 8.90
CA GLY A 213 -9.94 7.70 9.27
C GLY A 213 -10.04 7.16 10.70
N LEU A 214 -11.21 7.32 11.33
CA LEU A 214 -11.45 6.92 12.73
C LEU A 214 -11.14 5.43 13.01
N GLN A 215 -11.20 4.58 11.98
CA GLN A 215 -11.00 3.13 12.05
C GLN A 215 -9.72 2.65 11.36
N THR A 216 -8.91 3.54 10.80
CA THR A 216 -7.69 3.13 10.08
C THR A 216 -6.65 2.61 11.06
N GLU A 217 -6.13 1.41 10.79
CA GLU A 217 -5.00 0.84 11.53
C GLU A 217 -3.67 1.22 10.88
N VAL A 218 -2.66 1.47 11.70
CA VAL A 218 -1.30 1.74 11.24
C VAL A 218 -0.34 0.72 11.84
N TRP A 219 0.41 0.07 10.96
CA TRP A 219 1.44 -0.91 11.29
C TRP A 219 2.78 -0.47 10.71
N THR A 220 3.84 -0.57 11.50
CA THR A 220 5.21 -0.41 10.99
C THR A 220 5.66 -1.74 10.37
N ILE A 221 6.13 -1.71 9.13
CA ILE A 221 6.82 -2.84 8.52
C ILE A 221 8.31 -2.54 8.52
N PHE A 222 9.04 -3.14 9.46
CA PHE A 222 10.49 -3.10 9.49
C PHE A 222 11.04 -4.07 8.44
N ASN A 223 11.37 -3.53 7.27
CA ASN A 223 11.94 -4.26 6.15
C ASN A 223 13.46 -4.34 6.31
N LYS A 224 13.94 -5.36 7.03
CA LYS A 224 15.35 -5.55 7.31
C LYS A 224 16.12 -5.84 6.01
N PRO A 225 17.11 -5.00 5.65
CA PRO A 225 17.97 -5.28 4.50
C PRO A 225 18.89 -6.47 4.80
N ILE A 226 18.96 -7.44 3.89
CA ILE A 226 19.82 -8.61 4.03
C ILE A 226 20.61 -8.79 2.74
N ASN A 227 21.88 -8.42 2.79
CA ASN A 227 22.80 -8.55 1.66
C ASN A 227 23.64 -9.84 1.72
N ASN A 228 23.58 -10.55 2.86
CA ASN A 228 24.35 -11.75 3.11
C ASN A 228 23.49 -12.79 3.85
N PRO A 229 23.29 -13.99 3.29
CA PRO A 229 22.60 -15.10 3.96
C PRO A 229 23.07 -15.38 5.39
N ARG A 230 24.35 -15.15 5.69
CA ARG A 230 24.92 -15.39 7.03
C ARG A 230 24.34 -14.49 8.11
N ALA A 231 23.75 -13.36 7.76
CA ALA A 231 23.13 -12.43 8.72
C ALA A 231 21.90 -13.01 9.44
N LEU A 232 21.44 -14.20 9.04
CA LEU A 232 20.23 -14.84 9.54
C LEU A 232 20.48 -16.02 10.48
N LYS A 233 21.74 -16.33 10.79
CA LYS A 233 22.08 -17.49 11.64
C LYS A 233 21.41 -17.42 13.01
N ASP A 234 21.23 -16.21 13.54
CA ASP A 234 20.69 -15.96 14.87
C ASP A 234 19.24 -15.43 14.83
N GLY A 235 18.56 -15.58 13.68
CA GLY A 235 17.20 -15.09 13.44
C GLY A 235 17.16 -13.79 12.63
N LEU A 236 15.94 -13.34 12.30
CA LEU A 236 15.76 -12.15 11.46
C LEU A 236 16.21 -10.86 12.17
N ILE A 237 15.88 -10.68 13.45
CA ILE A 237 16.18 -9.45 14.21
C ILE A 237 17.13 -9.77 15.35
N ASP A 238 18.19 -9.00 15.51
CA ASP A 238 19.12 -9.13 16.64
C ASP A 238 18.64 -8.38 17.91
N GLU A 239 19.32 -8.57 19.04
CA GLU A 239 18.93 -7.94 20.31
C GLU A 239 19.01 -6.41 20.30
N SER A 240 19.96 -5.83 19.56
CA SER A 240 20.11 -4.39 19.45
C SER A 240 18.94 -3.80 18.66
N GLU A 241 18.60 -4.40 17.53
CA GLU A 241 17.46 -4.01 16.71
C GLU A 241 16.15 -4.20 17.46
N LYS A 242 15.99 -5.27 18.25
CA LYS A 242 14.80 -5.44 19.11
C LYS A 242 14.64 -4.28 20.08
N GLU A 243 15.72 -3.79 20.69
CA GLU A 243 15.66 -2.64 21.59
C GLU A 243 15.31 -1.34 20.84
N SER A 244 15.94 -1.09 19.70
CA SER A 244 15.59 0.03 18.82
C SER A 244 14.11 0.00 18.40
N LEU A 245 13.60 -1.18 18.03
CA LEU A 245 12.20 -1.37 17.65
C LEU A 245 11.23 -1.12 18.80
N LYS A 246 11.60 -1.39 20.06
CA LYS A 246 10.78 -1.01 21.23
C LYS A 246 10.65 0.52 21.32
N ILE A 247 11.75 1.24 21.09
CA ILE A 247 11.77 2.71 21.08
C ILE A 247 10.91 3.24 19.93
N LEU A 248 11.10 2.72 18.72
CA LEU A 248 10.25 3.02 17.56
C LEU A 248 8.77 2.81 17.89
N ASN A 249 8.43 1.66 18.47
CA ASN A 249 7.05 1.31 18.78
C ASN A 249 6.41 2.29 19.77
N LYS A 250 7.18 2.74 20.78
CA LYS A 250 6.74 3.75 21.74
C LYS A 250 6.52 5.11 21.08
N GLU A 251 7.46 5.57 20.26
CA GLU A 251 7.34 6.85 19.55
C GLU A 251 6.18 6.86 18.56
N MET A 252 6.02 5.80 17.76
CA MET A 252 4.88 5.65 16.85
C MET A 252 3.56 5.64 17.62
N LYS A 253 3.49 4.98 18.78
CA LYS A 253 2.30 5.00 19.64
C LYS A 253 2.01 6.40 20.20
N ASN A 254 3.03 7.17 20.56
CA ASN A 254 2.88 8.55 21.01
C ASN A 254 2.32 9.46 19.91
N ILE A 255 2.79 9.28 18.67
CA ILE A 255 2.38 10.12 17.54
C ILE A 255 0.97 9.72 17.06
N LEU A 256 0.72 8.43 16.82
CA LEU A 256 -0.50 7.96 16.15
C LEU A 256 -1.60 7.50 17.12
N GLY A 257 -1.29 7.39 18.41
CA GLY A 257 -2.25 7.08 19.46
C GLY A 257 -2.96 5.74 19.24
N LYS A 258 -4.30 5.75 19.26
CA LYS A 258 -5.11 4.53 19.11
C LYS A 258 -4.97 3.84 17.77
N HIS A 259 -4.56 4.57 16.71
CA HIS A 259 -4.45 4.02 15.36
C HIS A 259 -3.25 3.09 15.19
N TYR A 260 -2.21 3.26 16.00
CA TYR A 260 -1.01 2.45 15.87
C TYR A 260 -1.10 1.13 16.63
N MET A 261 -0.91 0.05 15.90
CA MET A 261 -1.13 -1.32 16.36
C MET A 261 0.16 -2.11 16.61
N GLY A 262 1.29 -1.63 16.11
CA GLY A 262 2.60 -2.21 16.39
C GLY A 262 3.47 -2.33 15.15
N TYR A 263 4.45 -3.23 15.21
CA TYR A 263 5.33 -3.50 14.07
C TYR A 263 5.33 -4.98 13.69
N LYS A 264 5.63 -5.24 12.42
CA LYS A 264 6.03 -6.54 11.88
C LYS A 264 7.41 -6.39 11.25
N ALA A 265 8.26 -7.39 11.41
CA ALA A 265 9.57 -7.42 10.80
C ALA A 265 9.60 -8.45 9.68
N VAL A 266 10.25 -8.08 8.57
CA VAL A 266 10.32 -8.90 7.36
C VAL A 266 11.61 -8.58 6.61
N SER A 267 12.12 -9.51 5.81
CA SER A 267 13.09 -9.19 4.76
C SER A 267 12.48 -9.44 3.39
N ALA A 268 11.95 -8.38 2.78
CA ALA A 268 11.29 -8.47 1.49
C ALA A 268 12.24 -8.94 0.37
N GLN A 269 13.52 -8.57 0.44
CA GLN A 269 14.53 -8.98 -0.53
C GLN A 269 14.75 -10.49 -0.51
N MET A 270 14.81 -11.09 0.68
CA MET A 270 14.96 -12.53 0.82
C MET A 270 13.71 -13.27 0.36
N ALA A 271 12.53 -12.76 0.74
CA ALA A 271 11.25 -13.29 0.26
C ALA A 271 11.16 -13.24 -1.28
N PHE A 272 11.60 -12.13 -1.88
CA PHE A 272 11.67 -11.96 -3.33
C PHE A 272 12.50 -13.07 -3.99
N TYR A 273 13.68 -13.39 -3.46
CA TYR A 273 14.49 -14.49 -4.01
C TYR A 273 13.84 -15.86 -3.86
N GLY A 274 13.03 -16.07 -2.82
CA GLY A 274 12.22 -17.29 -2.67
C GLY A 274 11.02 -17.37 -3.61
N LEU A 275 10.51 -16.24 -4.10
CA LEU A 275 9.29 -16.16 -4.91
C LEU A 275 9.52 -15.97 -6.40
N ALA A 276 10.62 -15.31 -6.78
CA ALA A 276 10.88 -14.95 -8.16
C ALA A 276 11.05 -16.20 -9.04
N GLN A 277 10.31 -16.27 -10.14
CA GLN A 277 10.33 -17.38 -11.10
C GLN A 277 10.67 -16.94 -12.53
N ALA A 278 10.50 -15.65 -12.83
CA ALA A 278 10.72 -15.06 -14.14
C ALA A 278 11.91 -14.10 -14.09
N LEU A 279 13.13 -14.64 -13.94
CA LEU A 279 14.36 -13.86 -13.94
C LEU A 279 15.18 -14.14 -15.20
N ILE A 280 15.84 -13.10 -15.71
CA ILE A 280 16.82 -13.26 -16.77
C ILE A 280 18.11 -13.80 -16.13
N PRO A 281 18.69 -14.92 -16.65
CA PRO A 281 19.92 -15.45 -16.10
C PRO A 281 21.07 -14.45 -16.13
N GLU A 282 22.02 -14.61 -15.21
CA GLU A 282 23.23 -13.79 -15.10
C GLU A 282 23.01 -12.30 -14.73
N THR A 283 21.76 -11.88 -14.55
CA THR A 283 21.45 -10.58 -13.94
C THR A 283 21.76 -10.58 -12.44
N ASP A 284 21.84 -9.38 -11.85
CA ASP A 284 22.07 -9.25 -10.40
C ASP A 284 20.97 -9.92 -9.57
N PHE A 285 19.71 -9.91 -10.05
CA PHE A 285 18.63 -10.62 -9.36
C PHE A 285 18.85 -12.13 -9.36
N ASP A 286 19.18 -12.72 -10.51
CA ASP A 286 19.46 -14.16 -10.62
C ASP A 286 20.69 -14.54 -9.78
N LYS A 287 21.82 -13.85 -9.96
CA LYS A 287 23.05 -14.10 -9.20
C LYS A 287 22.84 -14.04 -7.69
N ASN A 288 22.11 -13.05 -7.21
CA ASN A 288 21.78 -12.94 -5.79
C ASN A 288 20.80 -14.04 -5.35
N LYS A 289 19.77 -14.37 -6.13
CA LYS A 289 18.88 -15.51 -5.84
C LYS A 289 19.69 -16.80 -5.68
N GLN A 290 20.61 -17.10 -6.60
CA GLN A 290 21.47 -18.29 -6.52
C GLN A 290 22.37 -18.28 -5.27
N LYS A 291 22.91 -17.11 -4.88
CA LYS A 291 23.70 -16.98 -3.64
C LYS A 291 22.88 -17.34 -2.41
N PHE A 292 21.63 -16.89 -2.32
CA PHE A 292 20.76 -17.21 -1.19
C PHE A 292 20.33 -18.69 -1.19
N LEU A 293 20.01 -19.26 -2.35
CA LEU A 293 19.59 -20.66 -2.44
C LEU A 293 20.69 -21.67 -2.09
N LYS A 294 21.97 -21.33 -2.32
CA LYS A 294 23.11 -22.17 -1.89
C LYS A 294 23.09 -22.44 -0.38
N ASP A 295 22.75 -21.43 0.42
CA ASP A 295 22.77 -21.53 1.88
C ASP A 295 21.44 -22.07 2.44
N PHE A 296 20.31 -21.82 1.76
CA PHE A 296 18.98 -22.15 2.28
C PHE A 296 18.31 -23.39 1.66
N LYS A 297 18.89 -24.04 0.65
CA LYS A 297 18.52 -25.33 0.01
C LYS A 297 17.06 -25.53 -0.46
N ALA A 298 16.12 -24.69 -0.05
CA ALA A 298 14.70 -24.70 -0.39
C ALA A 298 14.14 -23.28 -0.39
N GLU A 299 13.39 -22.94 -1.43
CA GLU A 299 12.73 -21.63 -1.59
C GLU A 299 11.74 -21.34 -0.46
N GLU A 300 11.02 -22.35 0.02
CA GLU A 300 10.08 -22.22 1.14
C GLU A 300 10.78 -21.78 2.44
N LEU A 301 12.02 -22.22 2.64
CA LEU A 301 12.82 -21.86 3.80
C LEU A 301 13.20 -20.36 3.76
N LEU A 302 13.35 -19.79 2.55
CA LEU A 302 13.54 -18.35 2.38
C LEU A 302 12.32 -17.55 2.85
N LEU A 303 11.11 -18.05 2.57
CA LEU A 303 9.86 -17.40 2.97
C LEU A 303 9.62 -17.42 4.48
N TYR A 304 10.00 -18.52 5.14
CA TYR A 304 9.88 -18.63 6.59
C TYR A 304 10.91 -17.75 7.31
N GLN A 305 12.19 -17.85 6.95
CA GLN A 305 13.29 -17.13 7.60
C GLN A 305 13.25 -15.61 7.34
N SER A 306 12.67 -15.19 6.21
CA SER A 306 12.40 -13.77 5.94
C SER A 306 11.22 -13.21 6.74
N HIS A 307 10.51 -14.04 7.50
CA HIS A 307 9.24 -13.73 8.17
C HIS A 307 8.15 -13.26 7.20
N PHE A 308 8.26 -13.57 5.91
CA PHE A 308 7.27 -13.18 4.92
C PHE A 308 5.98 -13.99 5.04
N LYS A 309 6.08 -15.31 5.28
CA LYS A 309 4.88 -16.15 5.48
C LYS A 309 4.03 -15.69 6.69
N PRO A 310 4.60 -15.43 7.88
CA PRO A 310 3.86 -14.80 8.98
C PRO A 310 3.24 -13.44 8.63
N LEU A 311 3.90 -12.62 7.80
CA LEU A 311 3.34 -11.35 7.35
C LEU A 311 2.14 -11.55 6.43
N VAL A 312 2.19 -12.50 5.51
CA VAL A 312 1.07 -12.86 4.63
C VAL A 312 -0.10 -13.37 5.47
N GLU A 313 0.13 -14.30 6.40
CA GLU A 313 -0.90 -14.83 7.29
C GLU A 313 -1.60 -13.70 8.06
N PHE A 314 -0.83 -12.72 8.56
CA PHE A 314 -1.36 -11.53 9.22
C PHE A 314 -2.17 -10.61 8.28
N ILE A 315 -1.84 -10.52 6.99
CA ILE A 315 -2.58 -9.68 6.02
C ILE A 315 -3.97 -10.24 5.71
N VAL A 316 -4.14 -11.57 5.81
CA VAL A 316 -5.36 -12.28 5.41
C VAL A 316 -6.20 -12.80 6.58
N GLU A 317 -5.79 -12.50 7.81
CA GLU A 317 -6.52 -12.78 9.05
C GLU A 317 -7.74 -11.87 9.19
#